data_AF-A0A814K4Z1-F1
#
_entry.id   AF-A0A814K4Z1-F1
#
_cell.length_a   1.000
_cell.length_b   1.000
_cell.length_c   1.000
_cell.angle_alpha   90.00
_cell.angle_beta   90.00
_cell.angle_gamma   90.00
#
_symmetry.space_group_name_H-M   'P 1'
#
loop_
_entity.id
_entity.type
_entity.pdbx_description
1 polymer ?
#
loop_
_entity_poly.entity_id
_entity_poly.type
_entity_poly.pdbx_seq_one_letter_code
_entity_poly.pdbx_strand_id
1 'polypeptide(L)'
;MKIGDNILVDGKFPATILYIGLVDNHPGEWIGIEYWNQQGKHNGYFNGKFYFQTKHQLTGSFIRSQRIQYGNSFTQAIYKQYIKAFSNDYINHDINYSIFGKQYSDYAVELSSIIRIDLSSQWVNEFDDNDYIYNNLCQIKELNIRQNLIKNWSQLWIILEKYFPKLEILNVNLNLLTFILENFINKIKNVTNLSLSDNQRLIEWDPFINRLGLLPFLQELIINNCGIEQIKLPDQDFNVDSNELFQSLKYVYISDNKISSYSLLISLSILRNPIYGLNQFENEIAKQMIIARLLNLTYLNRVIINQDERRGAEINYLEGYAQDNFDKK
;
A
#
# COMPACT_ATOMS: atom_id res chain seq x y z
N MET A 1 -17.44 -2.22 -16.99
CA MET A 1 -17.68 -1.00 -16.18
C MET A 1 -18.63 -1.32 -15.04
N LYS A 2 -18.23 -1.11 -13.80
CA LYS A 2 -19.12 -1.21 -12.64
C LYS A 2 -18.72 -0.22 -11.55
N ILE A 3 -19.63 0.05 -10.62
CA ILE A 3 -19.34 0.86 -9.42
C ILE A 3 -18.18 0.23 -8.64
N GLY A 4 -17.30 1.09 -8.15
CA GLY A 4 -16.06 0.74 -7.45
C GLY A 4 -14.89 0.39 -8.38
N ASP A 5 -15.03 0.40 -9.71
CA ASP A 5 -13.88 0.22 -10.60
C ASP A 5 -12.94 1.43 -10.52
N ASN A 6 -11.64 1.14 -10.52
CA ASN A 6 -10.60 2.14 -10.64
C ASN A 6 -10.32 2.38 -12.12
N ILE A 7 -10.25 3.65 -12.50
CA ILE A 7 -10.16 4.09 -13.90
C ILE A 7 -9.17 5.25 -14.04
N LEU A 8 -8.79 5.54 -15.26
CA LEU A 8 -8.03 6.72 -15.65
C LEU A 8 -8.90 7.62 -16.51
N VAL A 9 -9.07 8.87 -16.11
CA VAL A 9 -9.85 9.88 -16.84
C VAL A 9 -8.93 10.68 -17.74
N ASP A 10 -9.29 10.81 -19.02
CA ASP A 10 -8.54 11.51 -20.06
C ASP A 10 -7.06 11.06 -20.15
N GLY A 11 -6.77 9.80 -19.80
CA GLY A 11 -5.42 9.25 -19.82
C GLY A 11 -4.48 9.81 -18.75
N LYS A 12 -4.99 10.57 -17.77
CA LYS A 12 -4.14 11.31 -16.82
C LYS A 12 -4.57 11.22 -15.36
N PHE A 13 -5.87 11.23 -15.07
CA PHE A 13 -6.35 11.44 -13.71
C PHE A 13 -6.98 10.15 -13.15
N PRO A 14 -6.36 9.48 -12.17
CA PRO A 14 -6.92 8.27 -11.58
C PRO A 14 -8.17 8.61 -10.75
N ALA A 15 -9.19 7.78 -10.89
CA ALA A 15 -10.48 7.94 -10.22
C ALA A 15 -11.13 6.59 -9.91
N THR A 16 -12.11 6.59 -9.01
CA THR A 16 -12.97 5.44 -8.72
C THR A 16 -14.41 5.76 -9.13
N ILE A 17 -15.08 4.84 -9.80
CA ILE A 17 -16.50 4.98 -10.17
C ILE A 17 -17.37 4.84 -8.92
N LEU A 18 -18.25 5.80 -8.66
CA LEU A 18 -19.19 5.81 -7.52
C LEU A 18 -20.66 5.74 -7.95
N TYR A 19 -20.98 6.09 -9.18
CA TYR A 19 -22.35 6.08 -9.71
C TYR A 19 -22.35 5.80 -11.21
N ILE A 20 -23.36 5.05 -11.66
CA ILE A 20 -23.67 4.85 -13.09
C ILE A 20 -25.18 4.98 -13.22
N GLY A 21 -25.65 5.94 -14.01
CA GLY A 21 -27.09 6.12 -14.23
C GLY A 21 -27.47 7.49 -14.78
N LEU A 22 -28.77 7.79 -14.75
CA LEU A 22 -29.34 9.02 -15.26
C LEU A 22 -29.16 10.18 -14.25
N VAL A 23 -28.87 11.37 -14.77
CA VAL A 23 -28.80 12.61 -13.98
C VAL A 23 -29.94 13.52 -14.42
N ASP A 24 -30.66 14.09 -13.45
CA ASP A 24 -31.87 14.87 -13.73
C ASP A 24 -31.54 16.07 -14.62
N ASN A 25 -32.38 16.28 -15.65
CA ASN A 25 -32.19 17.30 -16.70
C ASN A 25 -30.92 17.13 -17.56
N HIS A 26 -30.25 15.98 -17.52
CA HIS A 26 -29.14 15.66 -18.42
C HIS A 26 -29.40 14.34 -19.17
N PRO A 27 -29.44 14.35 -20.51
CA PRO A 27 -29.79 13.17 -21.29
C PRO A 27 -28.71 12.08 -21.21
N GLY A 28 -29.12 10.82 -21.29
CA GLY A 28 -28.24 9.66 -21.34
C GLY A 28 -27.57 9.30 -20.01
N GLU A 29 -26.81 8.20 -20.02
CA GLU A 29 -26.09 7.71 -18.84
C GLU A 29 -24.88 8.59 -18.50
N TRP A 30 -24.71 8.85 -17.20
CA TRP A 30 -23.59 9.56 -16.62
C TRP A 30 -22.88 8.69 -15.59
N ILE A 31 -21.61 8.98 -15.41
CA ILE A 31 -20.73 8.24 -14.51
C ILE A 31 -20.26 9.22 -13.45
N GLY A 32 -20.74 9.02 -12.23
CA GLY A 32 -20.21 9.73 -11.07
C GLY A 32 -18.91 9.08 -10.62
N ILE A 33 -17.87 9.88 -10.50
CA ILE A 33 -16.52 9.43 -10.15
C ILE A 33 -15.99 10.23 -8.97
N GLU A 34 -15.06 9.64 -8.21
CA GLU A 34 -14.20 10.33 -7.26
C GLU A 34 -12.75 10.24 -7.74
N TYR A 35 -12.14 11.39 -8.02
CA TYR A 35 -10.70 11.47 -8.29
C TYR A 35 -9.90 11.15 -7.03
N TRP A 36 -8.74 10.52 -7.21
CA TRP A 36 -7.84 10.23 -6.09
C TRP A 36 -7.10 11.47 -5.58
N ASN A 37 -7.20 12.58 -6.31
CA ASN A 37 -6.69 13.90 -5.98
C ASN A 37 -7.79 14.96 -6.13
N GLN A 38 -7.51 16.20 -5.73
CA GLN A 38 -8.46 17.33 -5.84
C GLN A 38 -8.55 17.84 -7.28
N GLN A 39 -9.24 17.09 -8.15
CA GLN A 39 -9.50 17.45 -9.55
C GLN A 39 -11.01 17.48 -9.87
N GLY A 40 -11.86 17.22 -8.87
CA GLY A 40 -13.30 17.22 -9.01
C GLY A 40 -13.92 18.62 -8.93
N LYS A 41 -15.25 18.64 -9.02
CA LYS A 41 -16.08 19.85 -9.05
C LYS A 41 -17.12 19.88 -7.94
N HIS A 42 -17.54 18.72 -7.45
CA HIS A 42 -18.61 18.57 -6.47
C HIS A 42 -18.36 17.35 -5.59
N ASN A 43 -19.27 17.05 -4.67
CA ASN A 43 -19.24 15.87 -3.82
C ASN A 43 -20.23 14.77 -4.24
N GLY A 44 -20.95 14.98 -5.36
CA GLY A 44 -21.99 14.09 -5.86
C GLY A 44 -23.42 14.57 -5.55
N TYR A 45 -23.55 15.69 -4.84
CA TYR A 45 -24.77 16.50 -4.81
C TYR A 45 -24.88 17.34 -6.09
N PHE A 46 -26.02 17.23 -6.77
CA PHE A 46 -26.30 18.00 -7.98
C PHE A 46 -27.81 18.26 -8.09
N ASN A 47 -28.19 19.51 -8.40
CA ASN A 47 -29.59 19.94 -8.56
C ASN A 47 -30.55 19.48 -7.44
N GLY A 48 -30.16 19.63 -6.18
CA GLY A 48 -31.04 19.32 -5.05
C GLY A 48 -30.94 17.89 -4.52
N LYS A 49 -30.18 17.00 -5.18
CA LYS A 49 -30.17 15.56 -4.92
C LYS A 49 -28.75 14.98 -4.86
N PHE A 50 -28.53 14.02 -3.97
CA PHE A 50 -27.33 13.20 -3.97
C PHE A 50 -27.49 12.02 -4.92
N TYR A 51 -26.53 11.87 -5.85
CA TYR A 51 -26.40 10.67 -6.69
C TYR A 51 -25.30 9.75 -6.17
N PHE A 52 -24.25 10.34 -5.60
CA PHE A 52 -23.17 9.66 -4.89
C PHE A 52 -22.56 10.60 -3.86
N GLN A 53 -21.63 10.09 -3.06
CA GLN A 53 -20.91 10.86 -2.05
C GLN A 53 -19.41 10.60 -2.15
N THR A 54 -18.62 11.66 -2.22
CA THR A 54 -17.16 11.60 -2.14
C THR A 54 -16.65 11.79 -0.72
N LYS A 55 -15.43 11.35 -0.44
CA LYS A 55 -14.75 11.52 0.85
C LYS A 55 -14.37 12.98 1.11
N HIS A 56 -13.99 13.69 0.07
CA HIS A 56 -13.57 15.09 0.15
C HIS A 56 -14.42 15.96 -0.77
N GLN A 57 -14.63 17.22 -0.39
CA GLN A 57 -15.23 18.19 -1.30
C GLN A 57 -14.33 18.37 -2.53
N LEU A 58 -14.94 18.67 -3.68
CA LEU A 58 -14.22 18.93 -4.93
C LEU A 58 -13.35 17.75 -5.43
N THR A 59 -13.68 16.51 -5.07
CA THR A 59 -13.09 15.30 -5.69
C THR A 59 -14.07 14.57 -6.61
N GLY A 60 -15.36 14.90 -6.55
CA GLY A 60 -16.41 14.27 -7.35
C GLY A 60 -16.64 14.96 -8.69
N SER A 61 -16.99 14.18 -9.72
CA SER A 61 -17.45 14.70 -11.02
C SER A 61 -18.41 13.74 -11.70
N PHE A 62 -19.32 14.28 -12.51
CA PHE A 62 -20.03 13.50 -13.53
C PHE A 62 -19.27 13.57 -14.86
N ILE A 63 -18.99 12.41 -15.45
CA ILE A 63 -18.34 12.29 -16.76
C ILE A 63 -19.13 11.36 -17.68
N ARG A 64 -18.74 11.35 -18.96
CA ARG A 64 -19.21 10.36 -19.93
C ARG A 64 -18.19 9.23 -20.08
N SER A 65 -18.67 8.06 -20.50
CA SER A 65 -17.86 6.84 -20.66
C SER A 65 -16.68 7.00 -21.61
N GLN A 66 -16.75 7.88 -22.62
CA GLN A 66 -15.67 8.08 -23.59
C GLN A 66 -14.39 8.64 -22.96
N ARG A 67 -14.49 9.26 -21.79
CA ARG A 67 -13.33 9.80 -21.06
C ARG A 67 -12.62 8.75 -20.20
N ILE A 68 -13.17 7.54 -20.10
CA ILE A 68 -12.69 6.47 -19.23
C ILE A 68 -11.71 5.58 -19.97
N GLN A 69 -10.57 5.30 -19.33
CA GLN A 69 -9.64 4.25 -19.69
C GLN A 69 -9.48 3.31 -18.50
N TYR A 70 -9.41 1.99 -18.75
CA TYR A 70 -9.41 1.01 -17.67
C TYR A 70 -8.02 0.72 -17.09
N GLY A 71 -6.95 1.03 -17.83
CA GLY A 71 -5.58 0.71 -17.43
C GLY A 71 -4.96 -0.34 -18.34
N ASN A 72 -3.87 -0.95 -17.88
CA ASN A 72 -3.10 -1.94 -18.60
C ASN A 72 -3.06 -3.27 -17.82
N SER A 73 -2.94 -4.39 -18.54
CA SER A 73 -2.51 -5.64 -17.88
C SER A 73 -1.06 -5.54 -17.39
N PHE A 74 -0.67 -6.39 -16.46
CA PHE A 74 0.70 -6.43 -15.95
C PHE A 74 1.69 -6.75 -17.09
N THR A 75 1.34 -7.67 -18.00
CA THR A 75 2.11 -7.93 -19.23
C THR A 75 2.28 -6.67 -20.07
N GLN A 76 1.19 -5.93 -20.31
CA GLN A 76 1.21 -4.70 -21.11
C GLN A 76 2.13 -3.64 -20.51
N ALA A 77 2.12 -3.50 -19.19
CA ALA A 77 2.97 -2.55 -18.49
C ALA A 77 4.45 -2.92 -18.60
N ILE A 78 4.80 -4.19 -18.39
CA ILE A 78 6.19 -4.69 -18.58
C ILE A 78 6.64 -4.48 -20.02
N TYR A 79 5.79 -4.79 -20.99
CA TYR A 79 6.10 -4.58 -22.39
C TYR A 79 6.41 -3.12 -22.70
N LYS A 80 5.50 -2.21 -22.34
CA LYS A 80 5.65 -0.77 -22.62
C LYS A 80 6.91 -0.19 -21.98
N GLN A 81 7.26 -0.67 -20.78
CA GLN A 81 8.37 -0.13 -20.02
C GLN A 81 9.73 -0.69 -20.47
N TYR A 82 9.81 -2.01 -20.69
CA TYR A 82 11.09 -2.68 -20.89
C TYR A 82 11.28 -3.15 -22.33
N ILE A 83 10.26 -3.74 -22.94
CA ILE A 83 10.43 -4.45 -24.22
C ILE A 83 10.20 -3.54 -25.43
N LYS A 84 9.30 -2.56 -25.34
CA LYS A 84 9.07 -1.60 -26.44
C LYS A 84 10.36 -0.85 -26.83
N ALA A 85 11.25 -0.63 -25.86
CA ALA A 85 12.56 -0.02 -26.11
C ALA A 85 13.51 -0.93 -26.89
N PHE A 86 13.33 -2.26 -26.79
CA PHE A 86 14.14 -3.25 -27.50
C PHE A 86 13.59 -3.58 -28.89
N SER A 87 12.29 -3.37 -29.13
CA SER A 87 11.70 -3.59 -30.45
C SER A 87 12.03 -2.44 -31.40
N ASN A 88 12.77 -2.72 -32.49
CA ASN A 88 13.02 -1.78 -33.60
C ASN A 88 11.79 -1.55 -34.48
N ASP A 89 10.71 -2.30 -34.26
CA ASP A 89 9.51 -2.19 -35.05
C ASP A 89 8.65 -1.01 -34.57
N TYR A 90 8.21 -0.20 -35.54
CA TYR A 90 7.07 0.70 -35.38
C TYR A 90 5.79 -0.16 -35.26
N ILE A 91 5.63 -0.88 -34.15
CA ILE A 91 4.53 -1.82 -34.00
C ILE A 91 3.22 -1.04 -33.85
N ASN A 92 2.32 -1.27 -34.81
CA ASN A 92 0.94 -0.79 -34.84
C ASN A 92 0.22 -1.04 -33.51
N HIS A 93 -0.80 -0.23 -33.24
CA HIS A 93 -1.62 -0.25 -32.01
C HIS A 93 -2.31 -1.59 -31.68
N ASP A 94 -2.25 -2.61 -32.54
CA ASP A 94 -2.88 -3.92 -32.38
C ASP A 94 -1.91 -5.01 -31.89
N ILE A 95 -1.20 -4.73 -30.79
CA ILE A 95 -0.40 -5.77 -30.12
C ILE A 95 -1.35 -6.68 -29.35
N ASN A 96 -1.43 -7.95 -29.77
CA ASN A 96 -2.15 -8.96 -29.00
C ASN A 96 -1.28 -9.44 -27.82
N TYR A 97 -1.48 -8.81 -26.67
CA TYR A 97 -0.76 -9.11 -25.42
C TYR A 97 -0.99 -10.53 -24.86
N SER A 98 -2.02 -11.25 -25.32
CA SER A 98 -2.29 -12.63 -24.88
C SER A 98 -1.41 -13.68 -25.57
N ILE A 99 -0.92 -13.39 -26.78
CA ILE A 99 0.07 -14.22 -27.51
C ILE A 99 1.49 -13.66 -27.40
N PHE A 100 1.62 -12.51 -26.75
CA PHE A 100 2.87 -11.83 -26.46
C PHE A 100 3.70 -12.76 -25.55
N GLY A 101 4.75 -13.35 -26.11
CA GLY A 101 5.52 -14.45 -25.51
C GLY A 101 5.75 -15.63 -26.46
N LYS A 102 4.79 -15.97 -27.34
CA LYS A 102 4.95 -17.03 -28.35
C LYS A 102 5.83 -16.63 -29.54
N GLN A 103 5.86 -15.34 -29.88
CA GLN A 103 6.62 -14.80 -31.02
C GLN A 103 8.02 -14.29 -30.67
N TYR A 104 8.38 -14.15 -29.38
CA TYR A 104 9.61 -13.43 -29.01
C TYR A 104 10.36 -14.06 -27.84
N SER A 105 10.87 -15.28 -28.07
CA SER A 105 12.06 -15.81 -27.37
C SER A 105 13.23 -14.83 -27.38
N ASP A 106 13.23 -13.90 -28.33
CA ASP A 106 14.34 -13.01 -28.63
C ASP A 106 14.63 -12.02 -27.50
N TYR A 107 13.64 -11.68 -26.67
CA TYR A 107 13.84 -10.79 -25.52
C TYR A 107 14.12 -11.52 -24.21
N ALA A 108 14.21 -12.86 -24.23
CA ALA A 108 14.40 -13.64 -23.01
C ALA A 108 15.72 -13.31 -22.32
N VAL A 109 16.77 -13.01 -23.09
CA VAL A 109 18.10 -12.63 -22.57
C VAL A 109 18.03 -11.29 -21.85
N GLU A 110 17.43 -10.29 -22.48
CA GLU A 110 17.25 -8.95 -21.93
C GLU A 110 16.39 -9.00 -20.68
N LEU A 111 15.24 -9.68 -20.72
CA LEU A 111 14.36 -9.84 -19.56
C LEU A 111 15.07 -10.56 -18.41
N SER A 112 15.84 -11.61 -18.70
CA SER A 112 16.61 -12.36 -17.71
C SER A 112 17.72 -11.53 -17.05
N SER A 113 18.16 -10.44 -17.69
CA SER A 113 19.16 -9.52 -17.12
C SER A 113 18.56 -8.49 -16.14
N ILE A 114 17.24 -8.29 -16.16
CA ILE A 114 16.56 -7.33 -15.29
C ILE A 114 16.56 -7.86 -13.86
N ILE A 115 16.94 -7.01 -12.90
CA ILE A 115 16.91 -7.31 -11.46
C ILE A 115 15.79 -6.50 -10.77
N ARG A 116 15.41 -5.36 -11.34
CA ARG A 116 14.45 -4.42 -10.77
C ARG A 116 13.41 -4.04 -11.82
N ILE A 117 12.14 -4.17 -11.46
CA ILE A 117 11.01 -3.74 -12.29
C ILE A 117 10.36 -2.53 -11.63
N ASP A 118 10.26 -1.43 -12.38
CA ASP A 118 9.53 -0.22 -12.01
C ASP A 118 8.39 0.00 -13.01
N LEU A 119 7.18 -0.23 -12.53
CA LEU A 119 5.91 0.01 -13.23
C LEU A 119 5.13 1.11 -12.53
N SER A 120 5.82 2.09 -11.95
CA SER A 120 5.15 3.21 -11.33
C SER A 120 4.35 4.01 -12.35
N SER A 121 3.09 4.30 -12.03
CA SER A 121 2.18 5.05 -12.92
C SER A 121 2.00 4.44 -14.31
N GLN A 122 2.14 3.11 -14.43
CA GLN A 122 1.80 2.37 -15.65
C GLN A 122 0.31 1.99 -15.73
N TRP A 123 -0.50 2.46 -14.77
CA TRP A 123 -1.94 2.25 -14.70
C TRP A 123 -2.35 0.78 -14.76
N VAL A 124 -1.57 -0.11 -14.14
CA VAL A 124 -1.87 -1.54 -14.05
C VAL A 124 -3.19 -1.73 -13.30
N ASN A 125 -4.14 -2.43 -13.90
CA ASN A 125 -5.44 -2.73 -13.31
C ASN A 125 -5.75 -4.24 -13.25
N GLU A 126 -5.01 -5.04 -14.00
CA GLU A 126 -5.22 -6.48 -14.19
C GLU A 126 -3.89 -7.22 -14.14
N PHE A 127 -3.89 -8.37 -13.47
CA PHE A 127 -2.79 -9.30 -13.43
C PHE A 127 -3.20 -10.56 -14.20
N ASP A 128 -2.83 -10.58 -15.48
CA ASP A 128 -2.98 -11.70 -16.41
C ASP A 128 -1.99 -12.81 -16.12
N ASP A 129 -2.26 -14.04 -16.56
CA ASP A 129 -1.31 -15.16 -16.47
C ASP A 129 -0.58 -15.31 -17.82
N ASN A 130 0.69 -14.89 -17.85
CA ASN A 130 1.55 -14.96 -19.04
C ASN A 130 2.89 -15.62 -18.70
N ASP A 131 2.84 -16.94 -18.57
CA ASP A 131 3.99 -17.80 -18.24
C ASP A 131 5.18 -17.57 -19.19
N TYR A 132 4.94 -17.21 -20.46
CA TYR A 132 6.01 -16.96 -21.43
C TYR A 132 6.89 -15.78 -21.05
N ILE A 133 6.34 -14.75 -20.41
CA ILE A 133 7.10 -13.56 -20.01
C ILE A 133 7.58 -13.72 -18.59
N TYR A 134 6.66 -14.06 -17.67
CA TYR A 134 6.95 -14.01 -16.26
C TYR A 134 7.95 -15.09 -15.81
N ASN A 135 8.06 -16.22 -16.51
CA ASN A 135 9.11 -17.20 -16.24
C ASN A 135 10.53 -16.64 -16.49
N ASN A 136 10.69 -15.64 -17.35
CA ASN A 136 11.97 -14.95 -17.59
C ASN A 136 12.28 -13.86 -16.53
N LEU A 137 11.44 -13.72 -15.50
CA LEU A 137 11.55 -12.70 -14.45
C LEU A 137 11.79 -13.29 -13.05
N CYS A 138 12.13 -14.58 -12.96
CA CYS A 138 12.34 -15.26 -11.67
C CYS A 138 13.52 -14.72 -10.84
N GLN A 139 14.42 -13.95 -11.47
CA GLN A 139 15.57 -13.30 -10.86
C GLN A 139 15.27 -11.94 -10.21
N ILE A 140 14.07 -11.39 -10.41
CA ILE A 140 13.71 -10.05 -9.91
C ILE A 140 13.80 -10.00 -8.39
N LYS A 141 14.50 -8.97 -7.89
CA LYS A 141 14.67 -8.67 -6.47
C LYS A 141 13.87 -7.47 -6.01
N GLU A 142 13.51 -6.58 -6.93
CA GLU A 142 12.78 -5.35 -6.61
C GLU A 142 11.62 -5.14 -7.56
N LEU A 143 10.44 -4.90 -6.99
CA LEU A 143 9.24 -4.54 -7.72
C LEU A 143 8.65 -3.25 -7.17
N ASN A 144 8.58 -2.24 -8.04
CA ASN A 144 7.88 -1.00 -7.79
C ASN A 144 6.61 -0.93 -8.64
N ILE A 145 5.45 -0.93 -7.99
CA ILE A 145 4.12 -0.76 -8.60
C ILE A 145 3.39 0.43 -7.99
N ARG A 146 4.14 1.47 -7.62
CA ARG A 146 3.61 2.71 -7.06
C ARG A 146 2.59 3.36 -8.01
N GLN A 147 1.45 3.81 -7.46
CA GLN A 147 0.45 4.60 -8.19
C GLN A 147 -0.08 3.89 -9.45
N ASN A 148 -0.74 2.75 -9.26
CA ASN A 148 -1.44 2.00 -10.29
C ASN A 148 -2.94 1.90 -9.97
N LEU A 149 -3.74 1.30 -10.85
CA LEU A 149 -5.20 1.16 -10.70
C LEU A 149 -5.60 -0.16 -10.02
N ILE A 150 -4.70 -0.75 -9.23
CA ILE A 150 -4.86 -2.09 -8.66
C ILE A 150 -6.07 -2.12 -7.72
N LYS A 151 -7.01 -3.00 -8.05
CA LYS A 151 -8.19 -3.31 -7.21
C LYS A 151 -8.10 -4.70 -6.61
N ASN A 152 -7.58 -5.67 -7.36
CA ASN A 152 -7.48 -7.06 -6.93
C ASN A 152 -6.06 -7.41 -6.47
N TRP A 153 -5.74 -7.02 -5.25
CA TRP A 153 -4.44 -7.31 -4.63
C TRP A 153 -4.14 -8.80 -4.52
N SER A 154 -5.16 -9.64 -4.35
CA SER A 154 -4.99 -11.10 -4.29
C SER A 154 -4.34 -11.67 -5.55
N GLN A 155 -4.66 -11.13 -6.73
CA GLN A 155 -4.04 -11.57 -7.99
C GLN A 155 -2.56 -11.17 -8.06
N LEU A 156 -2.21 -9.95 -7.64
CA LEU A 156 -0.80 -9.55 -7.51
C LEU A 156 -0.05 -10.56 -6.65
N TRP A 157 -0.59 -10.91 -5.48
CA TRP A 157 0.06 -11.84 -4.57
C TRP A 157 0.28 -13.23 -5.17
N ILE A 158 -0.66 -13.72 -5.98
CA ILE A 158 -0.50 -14.98 -6.73
C ILE A 158 0.63 -14.87 -7.76
N ILE A 159 0.69 -13.76 -8.50
CA ILE A 159 1.77 -13.52 -9.47
C ILE A 159 3.14 -13.44 -8.78
N LEU A 160 3.24 -12.72 -7.65
CA LEU A 160 4.50 -12.61 -6.90
C LEU A 160 4.97 -13.98 -6.39
N GLU A 161 4.05 -14.77 -5.83
CA GLU A 161 4.34 -16.12 -5.36
C GLU A 161 4.82 -17.05 -6.49
N LYS A 162 4.14 -17.03 -7.64
CA LYS A 162 4.44 -17.91 -8.78
C LYS A 162 5.73 -17.52 -9.50
N TYR A 163 5.96 -16.21 -9.71
CA TYR A 163 6.96 -15.74 -10.68
C TYR A 163 8.10 -14.92 -10.09
N PHE A 164 7.98 -14.43 -8.86
CA PHE A 164 8.97 -13.55 -8.23
C PHE A 164 9.56 -14.18 -6.95
N PRO A 165 10.13 -15.40 -7.02
CA PRO A 165 10.58 -16.13 -5.83
C PRO A 165 11.76 -15.47 -5.12
N LYS A 166 12.50 -14.56 -5.79
CA LYS A 166 13.66 -13.85 -5.23
C LYS A 166 13.34 -12.40 -4.81
N LEU A 167 12.07 -12.03 -4.76
CA LEU A 167 11.67 -10.66 -4.40
C LEU A 167 12.08 -10.32 -2.96
N GLU A 168 12.86 -9.25 -2.82
CA GLU A 168 13.37 -8.72 -1.55
C GLU A 168 12.75 -7.34 -1.25
N ILE A 169 12.52 -6.52 -2.27
CA ILE A 169 12.03 -5.14 -2.13
C ILE A 169 10.70 -5.00 -2.87
N LEU A 170 9.66 -4.59 -2.15
CA LEU A 170 8.32 -4.37 -2.70
C LEU A 170 7.81 -2.96 -2.36
N ASN A 171 7.53 -2.17 -3.39
CA ASN A 171 6.95 -0.84 -3.26
C ASN A 171 5.55 -0.80 -3.88
N VAL A 172 4.53 -0.62 -3.04
CA VAL A 172 3.12 -0.52 -3.42
C VAL A 172 2.51 0.83 -3.02
N ASN A 173 3.34 1.87 -2.95
CA ASN A 173 2.93 3.21 -2.50
C ASN A 173 1.87 3.85 -3.40
N LEU A 174 1.11 4.82 -2.86
CA LEU A 174 0.13 5.62 -3.61
C LEU A 174 -0.90 4.77 -4.38
N ASN A 175 -1.27 3.63 -3.84
CA ASN A 175 -2.39 2.85 -4.33
C ASN A 175 -3.58 2.99 -3.37
N LEU A 176 -4.65 2.24 -3.64
CA LEU A 176 -5.84 2.17 -2.78
C LEU A 176 -5.87 0.87 -1.98
N LEU A 177 -4.74 0.39 -1.48
CA LEU A 177 -4.69 -0.80 -0.64
C LEU A 177 -5.51 -0.56 0.64
N THR A 178 -6.44 -1.45 0.92
CA THR A 178 -7.31 -1.40 2.10
C THR A 178 -6.98 -2.48 3.11
N PHE A 179 -6.40 -3.60 2.68
CA PHE A 179 -6.36 -4.82 3.47
C PHE A 179 -5.26 -5.78 3.03
N ILE A 180 -4.66 -6.49 3.99
CA ILE A 180 -3.67 -7.54 3.77
C ILE A 180 -4.21 -8.89 4.28
N LEU A 181 -4.41 -9.84 3.37
CA LEU A 181 -4.97 -11.17 3.68
C LEU A 181 -4.00 -12.04 4.49
N GLU A 182 -4.56 -12.93 5.31
CA GLU A 182 -3.82 -13.83 6.19
C GLU A 182 -2.89 -14.77 5.40
N ASN A 183 -3.35 -15.25 4.24
CA ASN A 183 -2.59 -16.11 3.34
C ASN A 183 -1.54 -15.37 2.50
N PHE A 184 -1.40 -14.04 2.64
CA PHE A 184 -0.41 -13.25 1.91
C PHE A 184 1.02 -13.43 2.42
N ILE A 185 1.21 -13.64 3.72
CA ILE A 185 2.54 -13.69 4.34
C ILE A 185 3.40 -14.77 3.70
N ASN A 186 2.81 -15.93 3.40
CA ASN A 186 3.50 -17.04 2.74
C ASN A 186 3.97 -16.71 1.31
N LYS A 187 3.28 -15.76 0.65
CA LYS A 187 3.50 -15.39 -0.76
C LYS A 187 4.66 -14.43 -0.96
N ILE A 188 5.04 -13.69 0.08
CA ILE A 188 6.11 -12.69 0.04
C ILE A 188 7.14 -12.90 1.16
N LYS A 189 7.32 -14.16 1.60
CA LYS A 189 8.18 -14.52 2.73
C LYS A 189 9.63 -14.02 2.65
N ASN A 190 10.13 -13.75 1.45
CA ASN A 190 11.50 -13.30 1.19
C ASN A 190 11.65 -11.76 1.23
N VAL A 191 10.55 -11.01 1.35
CA VAL A 191 10.59 -9.54 1.36
C VAL A 191 11.30 -9.03 2.61
N THR A 192 12.32 -8.21 2.39
CA THR A 192 13.09 -7.52 3.42
C THR A 192 12.68 -6.05 3.56
N ASN A 193 12.24 -5.41 2.48
CA ASN A 193 11.84 -4.00 2.49
C ASN A 193 10.46 -3.85 1.86
N LEU A 194 9.50 -3.34 2.64
CA LEU A 194 8.12 -3.15 2.20
C LEU A 194 7.70 -1.70 2.38
N SER A 195 7.30 -1.07 1.28
CA SER A 195 6.74 0.28 1.28
C SER A 195 5.25 0.22 0.92
N LEU A 196 4.40 0.66 1.86
CA LEU A 196 2.94 0.81 1.70
C LEU A 196 2.49 2.27 1.83
N SER A 197 3.42 3.22 1.75
CA SER A 197 3.13 4.64 2.01
C SER A 197 2.04 5.20 1.10
N ASP A 198 1.30 6.17 1.61
CA ASP A 198 0.20 6.86 0.92
C ASP A 198 -0.97 5.95 0.49
N ASN A 199 -1.09 4.75 1.07
CA ASN A 199 -2.31 3.95 0.98
C ASN A 199 -3.31 4.44 2.03
N GLN A 200 -3.94 5.59 1.80
CA GLN A 200 -4.79 6.33 2.76
C GLN A 200 -6.07 5.59 3.23
N ARG A 201 -6.28 4.36 2.77
CA ARG A 201 -7.37 3.48 3.21
C ARG A 201 -6.88 2.39 4.17
N LEU A 202 -5.57 2.29 4.41
CA LEU A 202 -4.95 1.36 5.33
C LEU A 202 -4.90 1.99 6.74
N ILE A 203 -6.09 2.19 7.32
CA ILE A 203 -6.28 2.93 8.58
C ILE A 203 -6.12 2.07 9.83
N GLU A 204 -6.35 0.75 9.72
CA GLU A 204 -6.27 -0.19 10.83
C GLU A 204 -4.87 -0.82 10.90
N TRP A 205 -4.24 -0.74 12.07
CA TRP A 205 -2.98 -1.44 12.33
C TRP A 205 -3.18 -2.94 12.54
N ASP A 206 -4.10 -3.31 13.43
CA ASP A 206 -4.46 -4.71 13.68
C ASP A 206 -5.78 -5.03 12.94
N PRO A 207 -5.87 -6.15 12.20
CA PRO A 207 -4.87 -7.22 12.09
C PRO A 207 -3.81 -7.02 11.00
N PHE A 208 -3.92 -6.01 10.13
CA PHE A 208 -3.20 -6.00 8.85
C PHE A 208 -1.69 -5.81 8.96
N ILE A 209 -1.25 -4.81 9.73
CA ILE A 209 0.16 -4.51 9.94
C ILE A 209 0.78 -5.57 10.86
N ASN A 210 0.06 -6.03 11.90
CA ASN A 210 0.54 -7.12 12.76
C ASN A 210 0.88 -8.39 11.98
N ARG A 211 0.09 -8.73 10.96
CA ARG A 211 0.40 -9.87 10.08
C ARG A 211 1.73 -9.72 9.35
N LEU A 212 2.14 -8.50 8.99
CA LEU A 212 3.47 -8.26 8.38
C LEU A 212 4.60 -8.59 9.34
N GLY A 213 4.35 -8.55 10.64
CA GLY A 213 5.31 -8.98 11.66
C GLY A 213 5.64 -10.46 11.61
N LEU A 214 4.84 -11.29 10.94
CA LEU A 214 5.12 -12.70 10.71
C LEU A 214 6.13 -12.94 9.57
N LEU A 215 6.51 -11.90 8.82
CA LEU A 215 7.49 -12.04 7.75
C LEU A 215 8.89 -12.27 8.33
N PRO A 216 9.53 -13.42 8.03
CA PRO A 216 10.75 -13.83 8.72
C PRO A 216 11.96 -12.96 8.38
N PHE A 217 11.94 -12.24 7.26
CA PHE A 217 13.07 -11.44 6.80
C PHE A 217 12.77 -9.94 6.68
N LEU A 218 11.58 -9.48 7.09
CA LEU A 218 11.20 -8.07 6.97
C LEU A 218 12.07 -7.21 7.89
N GLN A 219 12.92 -6.36 7.28
CA GLN A 219 13.86 -5.47 7.97
C GLN A 219 13.40 -4.02 7.94
N GLU A 220 12.72 -3.58 6.89
CA GLU A 220 12.26 -2.20 6.72
C GLU A 220 10.79 -2.15 6.33
N LEU A 221 9.99 -1.43 7.13
CA LEU A 221 8.58 -1.18 6.88
C LEU A 221 8.32 0.33 6.79
N ILE A 222 7.83 0.77 5.63
CA ILE A 222 7.54 2.18 5.35
C ILE A 222 6.04 2.35 5.12
N ILE A 223 5.32 2.91 6.09
CA ILE A 223 3.87 3.09 6.10
C ILE A 223 3.47 4.53 6.44
N ASN A 224 4.15 5.48 5.80
CA ASN A 224 3.87 6.90 5.96
C ASN A 224 2.52 7.25 5.28
N ASN A 225 1.77 8.20 5.83
CA ASN A 225 0.55 8.73 5.19
C ASN A 225 -0.51 7.67 4.79
N CYS A 226 -0.63 6.59 5.56
CA CYS A 226 -1.67 5.56 5.37
C CYS A 226 -3.00 5.93 6.02
N GLY A 227 -3.02 6.97 6.86
CA GLY A 227 -4.19 7.37 7.64
C GLY A 227 -4.41 6.52 8.89
N ILE A 228 -3.37 5.82 9.37
CA ILE A 228 -3.43 4.99 10.57
C ILE A 228 -3.79 5.86 11.79
N GLU A 229 -4.77 5.43 12.57
CA GLU A 229 -5.28 6.19 13.73
C GLU A 229 -4.74 5.68 15.08
N GLN A 230 -4.29 4.44 15.13
CA GLN A 230 -3.75 3.80 16.33
C GLN A 230 -2.81 2.65 15.96
N ILE A 231 -1.75 2.45 16.74
CA ILE A 231 -0.96 1.21 16.70
C ILE A 231 -1.53 0.26 17.74
N LYS A 232 -1.80 -0.96 17.34
CA LYS A 232 -2.28 -2.03 18.22
C LYS A 232 -1.37 -3.23 18.06
N LEU A 233 -0.40 -3.38 18.94
CA LEU A 233 0.35 -4.62 19.02
C LEU A 233 -0.51 -5.65 19.79
N PRO A 234 -0.38 -6.96 19.51
CA PRO A 234 -1.14 -7.97 20.25
C PRO A 234 -0.83 -7.84 21.73
N ASP A 235 -1.84 -7.72 22.57
CA ASP A 235 -1.71 -7.95 24.00
C ASP A 235 -1.90 -9.46 24.27
N GLN A 236 -1.61 -9.91 25.50
CA GLN A 236 -1.56 -11.32 25.94
C GLN A 236 -2.82 -12.18 25.65
N ASP A 237 -3.86 -11.60 25.04
CA ASP A 237 -5.14 -12.23 24.69
C ASP A 237 -5.15 -12.90 23.30
N PHE A 238 -4.10 -12.73 22.47
CA PHE A 238 -3.95 -13.47 21.22
C PHE A 238 -3.01 -14.68 21.37
N ASN A 239 -3.39 -15.82 20.80
CA ASN A 239 -2.60 -17.08 20.73
C ASN A 239 -1.25 -16.96 19.98
N VAL A 240 -0.81 -15.74 19.64
CA VAL A 240 0.51 -15.44 19.08
C VAL A 240 1.18 -14.52 20.09
N ASP A 241 2.28 -14.98 20.70
CA ASP A 241 3.03 -14.15 21.62
C ASP A 241 3.48 -12.88 20.89
N SER A 242 3.15 -11.72 21.44
CA SER A 242 3.60 -10.42 20.93
C SER A 242 5.12 -10.36 20.71
N ASN A 243 5.87 -11.18 21.46
CA ASN A 243 7.31 -11.36 21.32
C ASN A 243 7.74 -12.10 20.05
N GLU A 244 6.82 -12.64 19.24
CA GLU A 244 7.13 -13.33 17.98
C GLU A 244 6.90 -12.45 16.74
N LEU A 245 6.23 -11.30 16.88
CA LEU A 245 6.03 -10.40 15.76
C LEU A 245 7.26 -9.51 15.52
N PHE A 246 7.49 -9.19 14.25
CA PHE A 246 8.49 -8.23 13.79
C PHE A 246 9.93 -8.56 14.21
N GLN A 247 10.26 -9.86 14.36
CA GLN A 247 11.59 -10.31 14.81
C GLN A 247 12.75 -9.77 13.96
N SER A 248 12.56 -9.64 12.66
CA SER A 248 13.62 -9.16 11.77
C SER A 248 13.60 -7.64 11.54
N LEU A 249 12.60 -6.94 12.08
CA LEU A 249 12.33 -5.55 11.75
C LEU A 249 13.32 -4.61 12.44
N LYS A 250 14.04 -3.83 11.61
CA LYS A 250 15.08 -2.90 12.04
C LYS A 250 14.67 -1.44 11.89
N TYR A 251 13.86 -1.14 10.87
CA TYR A 251 13.48 0.21 10.47
C TYR A 251 11.96 0.31 10.30
N VAL A 252 11.36 1.30 10.94
CA VAL A 252 9.94 1.64 10.78
C VAL A 252 9.80 3.13 10.52
N TYR A 253 9.03 3.46 9.47
CA TYR A 253 8.65 4.82 9.12
C TYR A 253 7.14 4.91 9.06
N ILE A 254 6.54 5.72 9.93
CA ILE A 254 5.07 5.90 9.99
C ILE A 254 4.67 7.37 10.06
N SER A 255 5.45 8.26 9.44
CA SER A 255 5.17 9.70 9.41
C SER A 255 3.83 10.02 8.75
N ASP A 256 3.27 11.19 9.05
CA ASP A 256 2.09 11.74 8.36
C ASP A 256 0.81 10.86 8.42
N ASN A 257 0.67 9.98 9.42
CA ASN A 257 -0.57 9.25 9.71
C ASN A 257 -1.52 10.12 10.59
N LYS A 258 -2.62 9.54 11.07
CA LYS A 258 -3.64 10.22 11.89
C LYS A 258 -3.66 9.72 13.33
N ILE A 259 -2.52 9.26 13.82
CA ILE A 259 -2.46 8.62 15.12
C ILE A 259 -2.81 9.66 16.18
N SER A 260 -3.95 9.48 16.88
CA SER A 260 -4.53 10.51 17.76
C SER A 260 -5.14 9.99 19.05
N SER A 261 -5.22 8.67 19.28
CA SER A 261 -5.96 8.11 20.42
C SER A 261 -5.09 7.72 21.61
N TYR A 262 -5.53 8.17 22.78
CA TYR A 262 -5.00 7.99 24.13
C TYR A 262 -5.61 6.80 24.91
N SER A 263 -6.53 6.04 24.31
CA SER A 263 -7.28 4.99 25.02
C SER A 263 -6.70 3.60 24.76
N LEU A 264 -5.97 3.11 25.79
CA LEU A 264 -5.45 1.75 26.04
C LEU A 264 -3.96 1.49 25.77
N LEU A 265 -3.25 2.40 25.11
CA LEU A 265 -1.78 2.51 25.17
C LEU A 265 -1.48 4.02 25.14
N ILE A 266 -1.04 4.61 26.26
CA ILE A 266 -0.93 6.07 26.52
C ILE A 266 0.10 6.81 25.64
N SER A 267 0.46 6.30 24.46
CA SER A 267 1.77 6.59 23.90
C SER A 267 1.80 6.41 22.38
N LEU A 268 1.76 7.50 21.60
CA LEU A 268 2.35 7.55 20.25
C LEU A 268 2.59 8.99 19.72
N SER A 269 3.79 9.29 19.24
CA SER A 269 4.12 10.48 18.45
C SER A 269 5.25 10.14 17.50
N ILE A 270 5.03 10.36 16.20
CA ILE A 270 5.98 10.04 15.13
C ILE A 270 5.97 11.19 14.13
N LEU A 271 7.16 11.62 13.67
CA LEU A 271 7.41 12.80 12.83
C LEU A 271 6.22 13.17 11.91
N ARG A 272 5.69 14.39 12.06
CA ARG A 272 4.57 14.97 11.28
C ARG A 272 3.20 14.27 11.38
N ASN A 273 2.98 13.41 12.38
CA ASN A 273 1.62 13.05 12.82
C ASN A 273 0.98 14.22 13.59
N PRO A 274 -0.37 14.28 13.72
CA PRO A 274 -1.12 15.33 14.43
C PRO A 274 -0.71 15.64 15.88
N ILE A 275 0.26 14.90 16.42
CA ILE A 275 0.76 14.98 17.78
C ILE A 275 2.03 15.86 17.88
N TYR A 276 2.59 16.38 16.77
CA TYR A 276 3.59 17.47 16.82
C TYR A 276 3.04 18.79 17.38
N GLY A 277 1.77 18.81 17.82
CA GLY A 277 1.15 19.88 18.59
C GLY A 277 1.06 19.64 20.10
N LEU A 278 1.53 18.49 20.64
CA LEU A 278 1.51 18.19 22.08
C LEU A 278 2.87 18.45 22.74
N ASN A 279 2.88 18.62 24.07
CA ASN A 279 4.10 18.92 24.82
C ASN A 279 5.15 17.80 24.65
N GLN A 280 6.44 18.11 24.82
CA GLN A 280 7.54 17.17 24.57
C GLN A 280 7.47 15.87 25.39
N PHE A 281 6.74 15.85 26.51
CA PHE A 281 6.70 14.75 27.45
C PHE A 281 5.92 13.53 26.92
N GLU A 282 4.72 13.75 26.40
CA GLU A 282 3.88 12.67 25.85
C GLU A 282 4.51 12.03 24.59
N ASN A 283 5.25 12.84 23.83
CA ASN A 283 6.02 12.40 22.67
C ASN A 283 7.16 11.45 23.02
N GLU A 284 7.78 11.63 24.18
CA GLU A 284 8.80 10.71 24.66
C GLU A 284 8.18 9.40 25.16
N ILE A 285 7.09 9.43 25.93
CA ILE A 285 6.41 8.20 26.42
C ILE A 285 6.02 7.27 25.25
N ALA A 286 5.45 7.86 24.20
CA ALA A 286 5.15 7.24 22.92
C ALA A 286 6.30 6.43 22.33
N LYS A 287 7.40 7.14 22.16
CA LYS A 287 8.63 6.61 21.60
C LYS A 287 9.18 5.50 22.50
N GLN A 288 9.14 5.67 23.82
CA GLN A 288 9.54 4.64 24.79
C GLN A 288 8.69 3.36 24.63
N MET A 289 7.36 3.42 24.53
CA MET A 289 6.54 2.20 24.36
C MET A 289 6.86 1.42 23.08
N ILE A 290 7.07 2.12 21.96
CA ILE A 290 7.44 1.46 20.69
C ILE A 290 8.80 0.78 20.81
N ILE A 291 9.78 1.49 21.41
CA ILE A 291 11.12 0.95 21.62
C ILE A 291 11.07 -0.30 22.50
N ALA A 292 10.30 -0.26 23.60
CA ALA A 292 10.16 -1.36 24.54
C ALA A 292 9.47 -2.60 23.91
N ARG A 293 8.43 -2.40 23.08
CA ARG A 293 7.68 -3.51 22.48
C ARG A 293 8.29 -4.05 21.18
N LEU A 294 9.12 -3.28 20.47
CA LEU A 294 9.82 -3.72 19.26
C LEU A 294 11.32 -3.95 19.54
N LEU A 295 11.62 -5.18 20.00
CA LEU A 295 12.91 -5.58 20.56
C LEU A 295 14.10 -5.34 19.62
N ASN A 296 13.93 -5.57 18.31
CA ASN A 296 15.01 -5.46 17.32
C ASN A 296 15.03 -4.12 16.56
N LEU A 297 14.20 -3.16 16.95
CA LEU A 297 14.13 -1.85 16.31
C LEU A 297 15.43 -1.06 16.55
N THR A 298 16.09 -0.65 15.47
CA THR A 298 17.36 0.10 15.52
C THR A 298 17.20 1.58 15.20
N TYR A 299 16.22 1.89 14.34
CA TYR A 299 15.88 3.26 13.99
C TYR A 299 14.37 3.46 14.04
N LEU A 300 13.97 4.60 14.58
CA LEU A 300 12.58 5.08 14.54
C LEU A 300 12.56 6.43 13.81
N ASN A 301 11.90 6.49 12.65
CA ASN A 301 11.82 7.69 11.80
C ASN A 301 13.17 8.38 11.54
N ARG A 302 14.18 7.61 11.13
CA ARG A 302 15.56 8.07 10.83
C ARG A 302 16.39 8.48 12.06
N VAL A 303 15.88 8.31 13.28
CA VAL A 303 16.64 8.54 14.51
C VAL A 303 17.13 7.19 15.05
N ILE A 304 18.42 7.10 15.38
CA ILE A 304 19.04 5.91 15.99
C ILE A 304 18.51 5.75 17.41
N ILE A 305 18.10 4.54 17.77
CA ILE A 305 17.79 4.17 19.15
C ILE A 305 19.08 3.66 19.80
N ASN A 306 19.54 4.34 20.85
CA ASN A 306 20.73 3.91 21.58
C ASN A 306 20.39 2.90 22.70
N GLN A 307 21.41 2.23 23.25
CA GLN A 307 21.22 1.17 24.26
C GLN A 307 20.62 1.71 25.56
N ASP A 308 21.03 2.91 26.00
CA ASP A 308 20.55 3.52 27.24
C ASP A 308 19.07 3.91 27.13
N GLU A 309 18.67 4.46 25.98
CA GLU A 309 17.30 4.82 25.65
C GLU A 309 16.40 3.58 25.59
N ARG A 310 16.88 2.49 24.98
CA ARG A 310 16.15 1.21 24.97
C ARG A 310 15.96 0.66 26.37
N ARG A 311 17.03 0.62 27.17
CA ARG A 311 16.96 0.14 28.55
C ARG A 311 16.02 0.99 29.40
N GLY A 312 16.06 2.32 29.24
CA GLY A 312 15.14 3.24 29.88
C GLY A 312 13.69 2.98 29.48
N ALA A 313 13.44 2.76 28.19
CA ALA A 313 12.12 2.45 27.66
C ALA A 313 11.54 1.16 28.26
N GLU A 314 12.36 0.10 28.30
CA GLU A 314 11.98 -1.21 28.84
C GLU A 314 11.69 -1.15 30.35
N ILE A 315 12.52 -0.43 31.12
CA ILE A 315 12.29 -0.24 32.57
C ILE A 315 10.99 0.53 32.81
N ASN A 316 10.81 1.68 32.15
CA ASN A 316 9.60 2.50 32.28
C ASN A 316 8.34 1.72 31.90
N TYR A 317 8.42 0.88 30.88
CA TYR A 317 7.33 0.01 30.45
C TYR A 317 6.97 -1.02 31.52
N LEU A 318 7.96 -1.68 32.11
CA LEU A 318 7.77 -2.66 33.19
C LEU A 318 7.21 -2.02 34.47
N GLU A 319 7.69 -0.82 34.84
CA GLU A 319 7.21 -0.07 36.00
C GLU A 319 5.75 0.36 35.83
N GLY A 320 5.38 0.90 34.66
CA GLY A 320 4.00 1.24 34.34
C GLY A 320 3.06 0.02 34.39
N TYR A 321 3.50 -1.11 33.83
CA TYR A 321 2.75 -2.38 33.92
C TYR A 321 2.59 -2.89 35.35
N ALA A 322 3.62 -2.72 36.19
CA ALA A 322 3.53 -3.10 37.59
C ALA A 322 2.47 -2.24 38.30
N GLN A 323 2.50 -0.92 38.08
CA GLN A 323 1.60 0.04 38.73
C GLN A 323 0.13 -0.16 38.32
N ASP A 324 -0.14 -0.37 37.03
CA ASP A 324 -1.50 -0.66 36.53
C ASP A 324 -2.07 -1.98 37.07
N ASN A 325 -1.22 -2.94 37.42
CA ASN A 325 -1.63 -4.21 38.05
C ASN A 325 -1.83 -4.10 39.56
N PHE A 326 -1.17 -3.14 40.22
CA PHE A 326 -1.40 -2.85 41.64
C PHE A 326 -2.69 -2.05 41.86
N ASP A 327 -3.05 -1.14 40.96
CA ASP A 327 -4.25 -0.30 41.06
C ASP A 327 -5.56 -1.04 40.68
N LYS A 328 -5.45 -2.25 40.12
CA LYS A 328 -6.59 -3.14 39.77
C LYS A 328 -6.90 -4.21 40.83
N LYS A 329 -6.25 -4.18 42.00
CA LYS A 329 -6.59 -4.99 43.18
C LYS A 329 -7.23 -4.13 44.25
#